data_AF-A0A9P6B0F7-F1
#
_entry.id   AF-A0A9P6B0F7-F1
#
_cell.length_a   1.000
_cell.length_b   1.000
_cell.length_c   1.000
_cell.angle_alpha   90.00
_cell.angle_beta   90.00
_cell.angle_gamma   90.00
#
_symmetry.space_group_name_H-M   'P 1'
#
loop_
_entity.id
_entity.type
_entity.pdbx_description
1 polymer ?
#
loop_
_entity_poly.entity_id
_entity_poly.type
_entity_poly.pdbx_seq_one_letter_code
_entity_poly.pdbx_strand_id
1 'polypeptide(L)'
;LESLLENSLSPQTLATYGSGLAHWQSWCDSQGIPEDDCFPAPSHTLAFFLASISTSSTSKINNAMSTLHHWHEINGQIWHGNDPFLLKVCHAATSSLPSSPSLPPRPPVFPVHLFALQNHLDFNNTFDSAVFAVATCAFWGVCHLGELTVPSVTSFDATIHVSWAPGVMFLGSGPSPTCSAKFHVPWTKTTKFLGADICITVISHGSSPVLAMEHHLLSNRGLHGLLPLAHLFAYRTASGCLPMTKMAFNAWCTEVFMHAGFPAVYGHSLWIGGATEHLWQGLSIHLLKIQGCWKSDAFEHYLWKTDEVL
;
A
#
# COMPACT_ATOMS: atom_id res chain seq x y z
N LEU A 1 28.88 -1.70 -7.08
CA LEU A 1 28.54 -2.13 -5.70
C LEU A 1 27.45 -1.24 -5.14
N GLU A 2 27.68 0.07 -5.10
CA GLU A 2 26.70 1.10 -4.72
C GLU A 2 25.35 0.96 -5.46
N SER A 3 25.36 0.87 -6.79
CA SER A 3 24.14 0.63 -7.58
C SER A 3 23.42 -0.69 -7.28
N LEU A 4 24.11 -1.71 -6.79
CA LEU A 4 23.49 -2.98 -6.37
C LEU A 4 22.87 -2.85 -4.98
N LEU A 5 23.48 -2.06 -4.10
CA LEU A 5 22.96 -1.75 -2.76
C LEU A 5 21.72 -0.85 -2.85
N GLU A 6 21.71 0.14 -3.75
CA GLU A 6 20.53 0.96 -4.01
C GLU A 6 19.35 0.12 -4.55
N ASN A 7 19.63 -0.78 -5.49
CA ASN A 7 18.63 -1.71 -6.05
C ASN A 7 18.14 -2.78 -5.05
N SER A 8 18.80 -2.95 -3.91
CA SER A 8 18.33 -3.85 -2.85
C SER A 8 17.11 -3.31 -2.09
N LEU A 9 16.88 -2.00 -2.16
CA LEU A 9 15.80 -1.31 -1.48
C LEU A 9 14.64 -0.99 -2.43
N SER A 10 13.43 -0.87 -1.88
CA SER A 10 12.30 -0.37 -2.67
C SER A 10 12.44 1.15 -2.89
N PRO A 11 11.90 1.72 -3.99
CA PRO A 11 11.92 3.17 -4.22
C PRO A 11 11.34 3.97 -3.04
N GLN A 12 10.30 3.44 -2.38
CA GLN A 12 9.72 4.07 -1.20
C GLN A 12 10.65 4.03 0.02
N THR A 13 11.41 2.94 0.19
CA THR A 13 12.42 2.84 1.25
C THR A 13 13.56 3.83 1.01
N LEU A 14 14.03 3.95 -0.24
CA LEU A 14 15.04 4.95 -0.62
C LEU A 14 14.55 6.38 -0.34
N ALA A 15 13.31 6.72 -0.71
CA ALA A 15 12.73 8.02 -0.40
C ALA A 15 12.61 8.27 1.10
N THR A 16 12.26 7.23 1.88
CA THR A 16 12.19 7.31 3.35
C THR A 16 13.56 7.55 3.96
N TYR A 17 14.58 6.84 3.50
CA TYR A 17 15.96 7.00 3.97
C TYR A 17 16.54 8.36 3.56
N GLY A 18 16.31 8.83 2.33
CA GLY A 18 16.70 10.18 1.91
C GLY A 18 16.07 11.26 2.79
N SER A 19 14.78 11.14 3.09
CA SER A 19 14.08 12.07 4.00
C SER A 19 14.61 11.99 5.44
N GLY A 20 14.90 10.79 5.92
CA GLY A 20 15.46 10.57 7.26
C GLY A 20 16.88 11.14 7.40
N LEU A 21 17.70 11.02 6.36
CA LEU A 21 19.06 11.58 6.33
C LEU A 21 19.02 13.12 6.31
N ALA A 22 18.13 13.71 5.52
CA ALA A 22 17.94 15.17 5.51
C ALA A 22 17.49 15.70 6.88
N HIS A 23 16.61 14.96 7.58
CA HIS A 23 16.19 15.32 8.93
C HIS A 23 17.34 15.23 9.94
N TRP A 24 18.18 14.21 9.85
CA TRP A 24 19.40 14.10 10.66
C TRP A 24 20.34 15.28 10.43
N GLN A 25 20.67 15.59 9.17
CA GLN A 25 21.57 16.70 8.84
C GLN A 25 21.02 18.04 9.34
N SER A 26 19.73 18.31 9.08
CA SER A 26 19.09 19.53 9.59
C SER A 26 19.10 19.60 11.12
N TRP A 27 18.97 18.46 11.81
CA TRP A 27 19.11 18.41 13.25
C TRP A 27 20.55 18.69 13.70
N CYS A 28 21.56 18.08 13.07
CA CYS A 28 22.96 18.34 13.36
C CYS A 28 23.31 19.83 13.19
N ASP A 29 22.87 20.44 12.09
CA ASP A 29 23.04 21.87 11.82
C ASP A 29 22.41 22.73 12.93
N SER A 30 21.20 22.37 13.36
CA SER A 30 20.49 23.08 14.44
C SER A 30 21.19 23.00 15.79
N GLN A 31 21.95 21.93 16.03
CA GLN A 31 22.74 21.72 17.24
C GLN A 31 24.18 22.26 17.12
N GLY A 32 24.56 22.79 15.95
CA GLY A 32 25.92 23.29 15.68
C GLY A 32 26.98 22.19 15.70
N ILE A 33 26.62 20.96 15.32
CA ILE A 33 27.53 19.83 15.29
C ILE A 33 28.48 20.00 14.08
N PRO A 34 29.81 19.93 14.27
CA PRO A 34 30.76 19.97 13.17
C PRO A 34 30.49 18.86 12.15
N GLU A 35 30.70 19.13 10.86
CA GLU A 35 30.46 18.15 9.80
C GLU A 35 31.24 16.84 10.01
N ASP A 36 32.47 16.94 10.52
CA ASP A 36 33.33 15.80 10.88
C ASP A 36 32.77 14.94 12.03
N ASP A 37 31.89 15.51 12.87
CA ASP A 37 31.22 14.83 13.99
C ASP A 37 29.79 14.38 13.63
N CYS A 38 29.29 14.74 12.44
CA CYS A 38 28.02 14.25 11.91
C CYS A 38 28.16 12.80 11.39
N PHE A 39 29.32 12.48 10.79
CA PHE A 39 29.61 11.16 10.23
C PHE A 39 31.09 10.80 10.35
N PRO A 40 31.44 9.56 10.79
CA PRO A 40 30.55 8.54 11.33
C PRO A 40 29.87 9.02 12.62
N ALA A 41 28.56 8.83 12.71
CA ALA A 41 27.74 9.36 13.80
C ALA A 41 28.11 8.69 15.13
N PRO A 42 28.63 9.43 16.12
CA PRO A 42 28.96 8.89 17.42
C PRO A 42 27.71 8.43 18.20
N SER A 43 27.86 7.44 19.09
CA SER A 43 26.75 6.92 19.91
C SER A 43 25.99 8.00 20.67
N HIS A 44 26.69 9.00 21.18
CA HIS A 44 26.08 10.10 21.95
C HIS A 44 25.27 11.03 21.03
N THR A 45 25.77 11.37 19.85
CA THR A 45 25.07 12.18 18.86
C THR A 45 23.81 11.49 18.37
N LEU A 46 23.90 10.19 18.08
CA LEU A 46 22.74 9.34 17.77
C LEU A 46 21.71 9.38 18.92
N ALA A 47 22.17 9.26 20.17
CA ALA A 47 21.29 9.26 21.33
C ALA A 47 20.58 10.61 21.52
N PHE A 48 21.28 11.74 21.37
CA PHE A 48 20.68 13.07 21.44
C PHE A 48 19.66 13.28 20.33
N PHE A 49 19.94 12.82 19.11
CA PHE A 49 18.97 12.85 18.03
C PHE A 49 17.73 12.01 18.35
N LEU A 50 17.90 10.76 18.80
CA LEU A 50 16.77 9.92 19.20
C LEU A 50 15.95 10.54 20.33
N ALA A 51 16.61 11.19 21.30
CA ALA A 51 15.93 11.93 22.36
C ALA A 51 15.13 13.12 21.80
N SER A 52 15.67 13.84 20.81
CA SER A 52 14.97 14.96 20.17
C SER A 52 13.69 14.54 19.43
N ILE A 53 13.66 13.31 18.91
CA ILE A 53 12.50 12.71 18.26
C ILE A 53 11.72 11.77 19.18
N SER A 54 12.00 11.73 20.49
CA SER A 54 11.38 10.78 21.42
C SER A 54 9.88 10.98 21.61
N THR A 55 9.36 12.17 21.30
CA THR A 55 7.92 12.46 21.28
C THR A 55 7.20 11.96 20.03
N SER A 56 7.96 11.49 19.03
CA SER A 56 7.44 10.87 17.81
C SER A 56 7.13 9.39 18.00
N SER A 57 6.40 8.78 17.06
CA SER A 57 6.08 7.35 17.15
C SER A 57 7.32 6.44 17.14
N THR A 58 7.21 5.26 17.77
CA THR A 58 8.22 4.19 17.74
C THR A 58 8.70 3.89 16.31
N SER A 59 7.79 3.92 15.33
CA SER A 59 8.15 3.72 13.92
C SER A 59 9.10 4.79 13.38
N LYS A 60 8.95 6.06 13.79
CA LYS A 60 9.87 7.14 13.37
C LYS A 60 11.26 6.94 13.97
N ILE A 61 11.34 6.55 15.25
CA ILE A 61 12.60 6.24 15.94
C ILE A 61 13.33 5.08 15.23
N ASN A 62 12.62 3.99 14.95
CA ASN A 62 13.18 2.85 14.24
C ASN A 62 13.62 3.21 12.82
N ASN A 63 12.81 3.99 12.08
CA ASN A 63 13.18 4.42 10.73
C ASN A 63 14.41 5.33 10.73
N ALA A 64 14.56 6.22 11.72
CA ALA A 64 15.74 7.05 11.89
C ALA A 64 17.00 6.18 12.09
N MET A 65 16.93 5.19 13.00
CA MET A 65 18.03 4.24 13.22
C MET A 65 18.38 3.43 11.97
N SER A 66 17.38 2.90 11.26
CA SER A 66 17.61 2.14 10.02
C SER A 66 18.20 3.00 8.91
N THR A 67 17.76 4.26 8.79
CA THR A 67 18.28 5.22 7.81
C THR A 67 19.76 5.50 8.06
N LEU A 68 20.10 5.84 9.31
CA LEU A 68 21.48 6.15 9.68
C LEU A 68 22.38 4.92 9.57
N HIS A 69 21.93 3.75 10.02
CA HIS A 69 22.66 2.51 9.85
C HIS A 69 22.98 2.23 8.37
N HIS A 70 21.97 2.35 7.51
CA HIS A 70 22.13 2.11 6.08
C HIS A 70 23.12 3.07 5.42
N TRP A 71 23.11 4.35 5.81
CA TRP A 71 24.10 5.30 5.32
C TRP A 71 25.53 4.88 5.70
N HIS A 72 25.76 4.44 6.94
CA HIS A 72 27.08 3.99 7.38
C HIS A 72 27.54 2.75 6.62
N GLU A 73 26.62 1.80 6.40
CA GLU A 73 26.90 0.58 5.64
C GLU A 73 27.32 0.85 4.20
N ILE A 74 26.58 1.72 3.48
CA ILE A 74 26.91 2.08 2.08
C ILE A 74 28.25 2.83 1.99
N ASN A 75 28.52 3.73 2.94
CA ASN A 75 29.73 4.55 2.92
C ASN A 75 30.95 3.86 3.55
N GLY A 76 30.83 2.59 3.96
CA GLY A 76 31.91 1.84 4.60
C GLY A 76 32.37 2.45 5.94
N GLN A 77 31.48 3.17 6.62
CA GLN A 77 31.76 3.87 7.87
C GLN A 77 31.42 3.01 9.09
N ILE A 78 32.09 3.29 10.21
CA ILE A 78 31.86 2.57 11.46
C ILE A 78 30.45 2.89 11.98
N TRP A 79 29.64 1.86 12.21
CA TRP A 79 28.34 2.00 12.84
C TRP A 79 28.44 1.83 14.36
N HIS A 80 28.11 2.89 15.10
CA HIS A 80 28.09 2.89 16.56
C HIS A 80 26.73 2.51 17.16
N GLY A 81 25.76 2.05 16.36
CA GLY A 81 24.40 1.85 16.84
C GLY A 81 24.18 0.68 17.80
N ASN A 82 25.16 -0.20 17.95
CA ASN A 82 25.15 -1.30 18.91
C ASN A 82 25.65 -0.90 20.30
N ASP A 83 25.96 0.39 20.50
CA ASP A 83 26.40 0.94 21.77
C ASP A 83 25.32 0.76 22.87
N PRO A 84 25.67 0.20 24.05
CA PRO A 84 24.71 -0.04 25.12
C PRO A 84 23.99 1.21 25.64
N PHE A 85 24.65 2.38 25.61
CA PHE A 85 24.04 3.63 26.00
C PHE A 85 22.99 4.07 24.97
N LEU A 86 23.29 3.98 23.67
CA LEU A 86 22.31 4.28 22.62
C LEU A 86 21.10 3.34 22.68
N LEU A 87 21.32 2.04 22.87
CA LEU A 87 20.23 1.06 22.97
C LEU A 87 19.32 1.36 24.19
N LYS A 88 19.90 1.78 25.32
CA LYS A 88 19.13 2.22 26.49
C LYS A 88 18.30 3.47 26.19
N VAL A 89 18.88 4.46 25.50
CA VAL A 89 18.15 5.69 25.11
C VAL A 89 17.03 5.36 24.14
N CYS A 90 17.27 4.50 23.15
CA CYS A 90 16.25 4.01 22.23
C CYS A 90 15.10 3.33 22.99
N HIS A 91 15.42 2.40 23.90
CA HIS A 91 14.42 1.75 24.75
C HIS A 91 13.64 2.75 25.62
N ALA A 92 14.32 3.72 26.23
CA ALA A 92 13.67 4.75 27.03
C ALA A 92 12.75 5.62 26.15
N ALA A 93 13.20 6.04 24.97
CA ALA A 93 12.40 6.82 24.03
C ALA A 93 11.15 6.06 23.57
N THR A 94 11.27 4.76 23.29
CA THR A 94 10.11 3.95 22.88
C THR A 94 9.17 3.61 24.04
N SER A 95 9.68 3.46 25.26
CA SER A 95 8.91 3.12 26.46
C SER A 95 8.26 4.33 27.15
N SER A 96 8.84 5.52 26.99
CA SER A 96 8.33 6.77 27.58
C SER A 96 7.25 7.43 26.73
N LEU A 97 7.09 6.99 25.49
CA LEU A 97 5.89 7.32 24.72
C LEU A 97 4.68 6.85 25.52
N PRO A 98 3.63 7.69 25.65
CA PRO A 98 2.33 7.18 26.06
C PRO A 98 2.09 5.92 25.25
N SER A 99 1.52 4.88 25.85
CA SER A 99 0.95 3.78 25.07
C SER A 99 0.05 4.43 24.05
N SER A 100 0.59 4.71 22.85
CA SER A 100 -0.18 5.36 21.80
C SER A 100 -1.37 4.43 21.70
N PRO A 101 -2.61 4.94 21.81
CA PRO A 101 -3.75 4.08 21.56
C PRO A 101 -3.40 3.41 20.25
N SER A 102 -3.20 2.08 20.28
CA SER A 102 -2.90 1.29 19.09
C SER A 102 -3.86 1.86 18.07
N LEU A 103 -3.34 2.53 17.02
CA LEU A 103 -4.16 3.32 16.09
C LEU A 103 -5.50 2.60 15.96
N PRO A 104 -6.64 3.24 16.32
CA PRO A 104 -7.90 2.53 16.49
C PRO A 104 -8.05 1.61 15.29
N PRO A 105 -8.35 0.31 15.52
CA PRO A 105 -8.38 -0.69 14.46
C PRO A 105 -9.05 -0.07 13.24
N ARG A 106 -8.32 0.00 12.12
CA ARG A 106 -8.86 0.67 10.93
C ARG A 106 -10.14 -0.07 10.61
N PRO A 107 -11.31 0.60 10.62
CA PRO A 107 -12.57 -0.11 10.48
C PRO A 107 -12.49 -0.90 9.17
N PRO A 108 -12.74 -2.22 9.20
CA PRO A 108 -12.74 -3.03 8.00
C PRO A 108 -13.81 -2.51 7.06
N VAL A 109 -13.51 -2.57 5.76
CA VAL A 109 -14.56 -2.44 4.76
C VAL A 109 -15.39 -3.73 4.79
N PHE A 110 -16.66 -3.63 4.48
CA PHE A 110 -17.59 -4.76 4.38
C PHE A 110 -18.38 -4.65 3.07
N PRO A 111 -19.07 -5.71 2.62
CA PRO A 111 -19.87 -5.66 1.39
C PRO A 111 -20.85 -4.49 1.33
N VAL A 112 -21.43 -4.07 2.47
CA VAL A 112 -22.32 -2.90 2.56
C VAL A 112 -21.68 -1.60 2.04
N HIS A 113 -20.37 -1.43 2.25
CA HIS A 113 -19.63 -0.27 1.75
C HIS A 113 -19.48 -0.36 0.22
N LEU A 114 -19.24 -1.55 -0.33
CA LEU A 114 -19.20 -1.73 -1.78
C LEU A 114 -20.57 -1.47 -2.42
N PHE A 115 -21.66 -1.82 -1.74
CA PHE A 115 -23.01 -1.46 -2.20
C PHE A 115 -23.26 0.04 -2.12
N ALA A 116 -22.75 0.73 -1.10
CA ALA A 116 -22.80 2.18 -1.03
C ALA A 116 -22.07 2.85 -2.20
N LEU A 117 -20.88 2.35 -2.56
CA LEU A 117 -20.18 2.76 -3.78
C LEU A 117 -21.03 2.49 -5.02
N GLN A 118 -21.51 1.27 -5.19
CA GLN A 118 -22.32 0.90 -6.35
C GLN A 118 -23.54 1.80 -6.55
N ASN A 119 -24.22 2.18 -5.47
CA ASN A 119 -25.42 3.00 -5.52
C ASN A 119 -25.14 4.49 -5.77
N HIS A 120 -23.95 4.98 -5.44
CA HIS A 120 -23.59 6.39 -5.56
C HIS A 120 -22.88 6.72 -6.88
N LEU A 121 -22.07 5.78 -7.40
CA LEU A 121 -21.22 6.00 -8.56
C LEU A 121 -22.02 6.07 -9.88
N ASP A 122 -21.63 6.99 -10.77
CA ASP A 122 -22.17 7.06 -12.14
C ASP A 122 -21.34 6.17 -13.07
N PHE A 123 -21.90 5.02 -13.46
CA PHE A 123 -21.22 4.10 -14.37
C PHE A 123 -21.07 4.64 -15.81
N ASN A 124 -21.68 5.76 -16.18
CA ASN A 124 -21.34 6.43 -17.44
C ASN A 124 -20.04 7.24 -17.33
N ASN A 125 -19.61 7.56 -16.11
CA ASN A 125 -18.35 8.21 -15.83
C ASN A 125 -17.21 7.17 -15.79
N THR A 126 -16.16 7.42 -16.57
CA THR A 126 -15.00 6.53 -16.66
C THR A 126 -14.18 6.45 -15.38
N PHE A 127 -14.12 7.54 -14.61
CA PHE A 127 -13.43 7.58 -13.32
C PHE A 127 -14.17 6.71 -12.31
N ASP A 128 -15.47 6.87 -12.19
CA ASP A 128 -16.33 6.09 -11.27
C ASP A 128 -16.28 4.60 -11.59
N SER A 129 -16.33 4.24 -12.86
CA SER A 129 -16.14 2.85 -13.33
C SER A 129 -14.80 2.28 -12.87
N ALA A 130 -13.72 3.07 -12.99
CA ALA A 130 -12.39 2.65 -12.55
C ALA A 130 -12.29 2.55 -11.02
N VAL A 131 -12.90 3.48 -10.27
CA VAL A 131 -12.95 3.42 -8.81
C VAL A 131 -13.67 2.16 -8.35
N PHE A 132 -14.82 1.83 -8.95
CA PHE A 132 -15.58 0.65 -8.57
C PHE A 132 -14.82 -0.65 -8.89
N ALA A 133 -14.14 -0.71 -10.04
CA ALA A 133 -13.29 -1.84 -10.38
C ALA A 133 -12.12 -2.00 -9.40
N VAL A 134 -11.45 -0.90 -9.02
CA VAL A 134 -10.37 -0.94 -8.01
C VAL A 134 -10.90 -1.39 -6.66
N ALA A 135 -12.02 -0.85 -6.19
CA ALA A 135 -12.58 -1.16 -4.88
C ALA A 135 -12.98 -2.64 -4.78
N THR A 136 -13.68 -3.16 -5.78
CA THR A 136 -14.12 -4.55 -5.80
C THR A 136 -12.94 -5.51 -5.98
N CYS A 137 -11.95 -5.18 -6.81
CA CYS A 137 -10.73 -6.01 -6.94
C CYS A 137 -9.88 -5.98 -5.67
N ALA A 138 -9.69 -4.82 -5.04
CA ALA A 138 -8.98 -4.67 -3.77
C ALA A 138 -9.60 -5.54 -2.66
N PHE A 139 -10.92 -5.46 -2.55
CA PHE A 139 -11.67 -6.19 -1.54
C PHE A 139 -11.70 -7.70 -1.82
N TRP A 140 -12.28 -8.10 -2.96
CA TRP A 140 -12.50 -9.52 -3.24
C TRP A 140 -11.24 -10.25 -3.67
N GLY A 141 -10.29 -9.57 -4.30
CA GLY A 141 -8.97 -10.12 -4.63
C GLY A 141 -8.00 -10.10 -3.45
N VAL A 142 -8.38 -9.51 -2.30
CA VAL A 142 -7.53 -9.37 -1.10
C VAL A 142 -6.15 -8.79 -1.46
N CYS A 143 -6.13 -7.77 -2.31
CA CYS A 143 -4.90 -7.15 -2.76
C CYS A 143 -4.65 -5.80 -2.07
N HIS A 144 -3.39 -5.41 -1.97
CA HIS A 144 -3.05 -4.11 -1.41
C HIS A 144 -3.42 -3.01 -2.41
N LEU A 145 -4.01 -1.92 -1.93
CA LEU A 145 -4.38 -0.81 -2.82
C LEU A 145 -3.20 -0.26 -3.64
N GLY A 146 -1.98 -0.33 -3.11
CA GLY A 146 -0.77 0.09 -3.84
C GLY A 146 -0.40 -0.79 -5.04
N GLU A 147 -0.97 -1.99 -5.15
CA GLU A 147 -0.80 -2.88 -6.30
C GLU A 147 -1.74 -2.49 -7.46
N LEU A 148 -2.84 -1.79 -7.15
CA LEU A 148 -3.87 -1.37 -8.11
C LEU A 148 -3.85 0.14 -8.41
N THR A 149 -2.98 0.91 -7.78
CA THR A 149 -2.95 2.38 -7.90
C THR A 149 -1.52 2.90 -7.97
N VAL A 150 -1.36 4.11 -8.50
CA VAL A 150 -0.06 4.80 -8.54
C VAL A 150 0.05 5.87 -7.44
N PRO A 151 1.28 6.23 -7.01
CA PRO A 151 1.50 7.33 -6.07
C PRO A 151 1.01 8.70 -6.55
N SER A 152 1.21 8.99 -7.85
CA SER A 152 0.85 10.27 -8.48
C SER A 152 0.54 10.07 -9.96
N VAL A 153 -0.08 11.07 -10.59
CA VAL A 153 -0.45 10.99 -12.02
C VAL A 153 0.76 10.87 -12.96
N THR A 154 1.94 11.34 -12.54
CA THR A 154 3.18 11.29 -13.33
C THR A 154 4.10 10.12 -12.98
N SER A 155 3.79 9.36 -11.93
CA SER A 155 4.66 8.28 -11.44
C SER A 155 4.33 6.90 -12.02
N PHE A 156 3.52 6.83 -13.06
CA PHE A 156 3.19 5.55 -13.68
C PHE A 156 4.43 4.96 -14.39
N ASP A 157 4.65 3.66 -14.17
CA ASP A 157 5.76 2.89 -14.72
C ASP A 157 5.29 1.44 -14.86
N ALA A 158 5.21 0.95 -16.10
CA ALA A 158 4.70 -0.39 -16.41
C ALA A 158 5.61 -1.53 -15.90
N THR A 159 6.83 -1.24 -15.45
CA THR A 159 7.72 -2.26 -14.86
C THR A 159 7.38 -2.59 -13.41
N ILE A 160 6.65 -1.70 -12.72
CA ILE A 160 6.27 -1.86 -11.31
C ILE A 160 4.77 -1.69 -11.04
N HIS A 161 4.05 -1.00 -11.93
CA HIS A 161 2.62 -0.76 -11.80
C HIS A 161 1.83 -1.61 -12.79
N VAL A 162 0.63 -2.05 -12.38
CA VAL A 162 -0.26 -2.82 -13.23
C VAL A 162 -0.63 -2.06 -14.50
N SER A 163 -0.31 -2.65 -15.65
CA SER A 163 -0.56 -2.09 -16.96
C SER A 163 -1.67 -2.83 -17.69
N TRP A 164 -2.20 -2.19 -18.73
CA TRP A 164 -3.19 -2.80 -19.60
C TRP A 164 -2.65 -4.04 -20.30
N ALA A 165 -1.44 -3.99 -20.88
CA ALA A 165 -0.77 -5.19 -21.39
C ALA A 165 -0.10 -5.95 -20.23
N PRO A 166 -0.17 -7.30 -20.17
CA PRO A 166 -0.69 -8.23 -21.20
C PRO A 166 -2.22 -8.38 -21.23
N GLY A 167 -2.96 -7.80 -20.29
CA GLY A 167 -4.42 -7.83 -20.26
C GLY A 167 -4.98 -8.50 -19.02
N VAL A 168 -6.30 -8.39 -18.89
CA VAL A 168 -7.08 -9.21 -17.96
C VAL A 168 -7.50 -10.48 -18.70
N MET A 169 -7.11 -11.63 -18.17
CA MET A 169 -7.52 -12.94 -18.67
C MET A 169 -8.82 -13.35 -17.98
N PHE A 170 -9.91 -13.30 -18.74
CA PHE A 170 -11.21 -13.81 -18.29
C PHE A 170 -11.30 -15.32 -18.52
N LEU A 171 -11.67 -16.06 -17.48
CA LEU A 171 -11.77 -17.51 -17.47
C LEU A 171 -13.24 -17.91 -17.28
N GLY A 172 -13.76 -18.69 -18.23
CA GLY A 172 -15.09 -19.28 -18.20
C GLY A 172 -15.01 -20.81 -18.22
N SER A 173 -15.98 -21.47 -17.59
CA SER A 173 -16.14 -22.92 -17.69
C SER A 173 -17.02 -23.25 -18.91
N GLY A 174 -16.40 -23.52 -20.06
CA GLY A 174 -17.12 -23.98 -21.26
C GLY A 174 -18.20 -22.99 -21.74
N PRO A 175 -19.43 -23.43 -22.08
CA PRO A 175 -20.48 -22.56 -22.61
C PRO A 175 -21.12 -21.59 -21.58
N SER A 176 -20.57 -21.47 -20.37
CA SER A 176 -21.09 -20.61 -19.30
C SER A 176 -20.49 -19.20 -19.32
N PRO A 177 -21.16 -18.20 -18.70
CA PRO A 177 -20.60 -16.86 -18.52
C PRO A 177 -19.24 -16.91 -17.77
N THR A 178 -18.41 -15.89 -17.98
CA THR A 178 -17.13 -15.69 -17.28
C THR A 178 -17.29 -15.96 -15.78
N CYS A 179 -16.50 -16.87 -15.20
CA CYS A 179 -16.58 -17.24 -13.79
C CYS A 179 -15.50 -16.55 -12.94
N SER A 180 -14.36 -16.24 -13.55
CA SER A 180 -13.24 -15.58 -12.89
C SER A 180 -12.42 -14.76 -13.87
N ALA A 181 -11.56 -13.90 -13.33
CA ALA A 181 -10.58 -13.16 -14.11
C ALA A 181 -9.24 -13.12 -13.37
N LYS A 182 -8.17 -12.97 -14.14
CA LYS A 182 -6.80 -12.89 -13.64
C LYS A 182 -6.03 -11.79 -14.34
N PHE A 183 -5.26 -11.03 -13.58
CA PHE A 183 -4.31 -10.05 -14.13
C PHE A 183 -3.04 -10.01 -13.30
N HIS A 184 -1.93 -9.61 -13.93
CA HIS A 184 -0.61 -9.63 -13.33
C HIS A 184 -0.22 -8.24 -12.81
N VAL A 185 0.26 -8.18 -11.57
CA VAL A 185 0.90 -6.99 -11.00
C VAL A 185 2.42 -7.19 -11.08
N PRO A 186 3.16 -6.33 -11.81
CA PRO A 186 4.59 -6.53 -12.04
C PRO A 186 5.48 -6.47 -10.79
N TRP A 187 5.05 -5.76 -9.75
CA TRP A 187 5.82 -5.61 -8.53
C TRP A 187 4.95 -5.69 -7.27
N THR A 188 5.43 -6.44 -6.28
CA THR A 188 4.89 -6.39 -4.91
C THR A 188 6.01 -6.25 -3.88
N LYS A 189 5.66 -5.89 -2.65
CA LYS A 189 6.64 -5.77 -1.55
C LYS A 189 7.38 -7.08 -1.28
N THR A 190 6.71 -8.23 -1.42
CA THR A 190 7.21 -9.55 -1.01
C THR A 190 7.78 -10.39 -2.15
N THR A 191 7.37 -10.13 -3.40
CA THR A 191 7.85 -10.83 -4.59
C THR A 191 8.72 -9.96 -5.50
N LYS A 192 8.80 -8.64 -5.24
CA LYS A 192 9.56 -7.69 -6.06
C LYS A 192 9.14 -7.82 -7.52
N PHE A 193 10.09 -7.76 -8.46
CA PHE A 193 9.85 -7.87 -9.91
C PHE A 193 9.38 -9.25 -10.40
N LEU A 194 9.27 -10.25 -9.53
CA LEU A 194 8.54 -11.48 -9.88
C LEU A 194 7.03 -11.20 -10.01
N GLY A 195 6.56 -10.12 -9.38
CA GLY A 195 5.16 -9.73 -9.40
C GLY A 195 4.25 -10.74 -8.71
N ALA A 196 2.96 -10.61 -8.96
CA ALA A 196 1.94 -11.54 -8.48
C ALA A 196 0.73 -11.54 -9.43
N ASP A 197 0.08 -12.68 -9.55
CA ASP A 197 -1.20 -12.78 -10.24
C ASP A 197 -2.33 -12.50 -9.24
N ILE A 198 -3.19 -11.53 -9.55
CA ILE A 198 -4.43 -11.28 -8.81
C ILE A 198 -5.54 -12.05 -9.51
N CYS A 199 -6.21 -12.92 -8.75
CA CYS A 199 -7.37 -13.68 -9.19
C CYS A 199 -8.62 -13.12 -8.53
N ILE A 200 -9.65 -12.88 -9.33
CA ILE A 200 -10.98 -12.44 -8.89
C ILE A 200 -12.05 -13.37 -9.43
N THR A 201 -13.12 -13.59 -8.67
CA THR A 201 -14.22 -14.48 -9.03
C THR A 201 -15.53 -13.71 -9.15
N VAL A 202 -16.46 -14.21 -9.96
CA VAL A 202 -17.82 -13.67 -10.01
C VAL A 202 -18.49 -13.91 -8.67
N ILE A 203 -19.24 -12.89 -8.22
CA ILE A 203 -20.10 -12.95 -7.04
C ILE A 203 -21.53 -12.65 -7.49
N SER A 204 -22.51 -13.27 -6.84
CA SER A 204 -23.93 -13.23 -7.23
C SER A 204 -24.64 -11.91 -6.97
N HIS A 205 -23.93 -10.87 -6.52
CA HIS A 205 -24.49 -9.55 -6.22
C HIS A 205 -23.64 -8.42 -6.82
N GLY A 206 -24.14 -7.19 -6.68
CA GLY A 206 -23.66 -6.02 -7.41
C GLY A 206 -22.21 -5.59 -7.17
N SER A 207 -21.56 -6.06 -6.10
CA SER A 207 -20.12 -5.84 -5.86
C SER A 207 -19.20 -6.86 -6.55
N SER A 208 -19.66 -7.58 -7.57
CA SER A 208 -18.87 -8.57 -8.29
C SER A 208 -17.63 -7.92 -8.95
N PRO A 209 -16.40 -8.34 -8.58
CA PRO A 209 -15.18 -7.74 -9.10
C PRO A 209 -14.97 -8.03 -10.59
N VAL A 210 -15.42 -9.20 -11.07
CA VAL A 210 -15.33 -9.57 -12.49
C VAL A 210 -16.23 -8.67 -13.33
N LEU A 211 -17.49 -8.47 -12.91
CA LEU A 211 -18.43 -7.62 -13.65
C LEU A 211 -18.01 -6.15 -13.60
N ALA A 212 -17.51 -5.67 -12.46
CA ALA A 212 -16.95 -4.33 -12.33
C ALA A 212 -15.73 -4.14 -13.23
N MET A 213 -14.85 -5.14 -13.31
CA MET A 213 -13.70 -5.13 -14.22
C MET A 213 -14.17 -5.09 -15.68
N GLU A 214 -15.05 -6.00 -16.12
CA GLU A 214 -15.58 -6.01 -17.49
C GLU A 214 -16.18 -4.65 -17.87
N HIS A 215 -16.99 -4.07 -16.98
CA HIS A 215 -17.60 -2.76 -17.17
C HIS A 215 -16.54 -1.65 -17.31
N HIS A 216 -15.53 -1.64 -16.45
CA HIS A 216 -14.40 -0.70 -16.52
C HIS A 216 -13.63 -0.83 -17.84
N LEU A 217 -13.26 -2.04 -18.25
CA LEU A 217 -12.51 -2.29 -19.48
C LEU A 217 -13.32 -1.87 -20.72
N LEU A 218 -14.64 -2.11 -20.73
CA LEU A 218 -15.55 -1.68 -21.80
C LEU A 218 -15.68 -0.15 -21.83
N SER A 219 -15.93 0.45 -20.66
CA SER A 219 -16.09 1.90 -20.52
C SER A 219 -14.81 2.63 -20.91
N ASN A 220 -13.63 2.08 -20.62
CA ASN A 220 -12.33 2.69 -20.90
C ASN A 220 -11.63 2.16 -22.18
N ARG A 221 -12.26 1.27 -22.95
CA ARG A 221 -11.66 0.52 -24.09
C ARG A 221 -10.83 1.37 -25.08
N GLY A 222 -11.32 2.57 -25.42
CA GLY A 222 -10.63 3.47 -26.37
C GLY A 222 -9.26 3.98 -25.92
N LEU A 223 -8.99 3.98 -24.60
CA LEU A 223 -7.69 4.36 -24.05
C LEU A 223 -6.61 3.30 -24.32
N HIS A 224 -7.02 2.04 -24.26
CA HIS A 224 -6.11 0.93 -24.13
C HIS A 224 -5.60 0.39 -25.47
N GLY A 225 -6.36 0.61 -26.55
CA GLY A 225 -5.90 0.35 -27.91
C GLY A 225 -4.87 1.36 -28.42
N LEU A 226 -4.80 2.55 -27.81
CA LEU A 226 -3.90 3.63 -28.20
C LEU A 226 -2.62 3.69 -27.34
N LEU A 227 -2.70 3.22 -26.09
CA LEU A 227 -1.59 3.21 -25.13
C LEU A 227 -1.55 1.85 -24.41
N PRO A 228 -0.96 0.81 -25.02
CA PRO A 228 -0.90 -0.53 -24.41
C PRO A 228 -0.13 -0.57 -23.09
N LEU A 229 0.73 0.44 -22.86
CA LEU A 229 1.44 0.66 -21.61
C LEU A 229 0.67 1.56 -20.63
N ALA A 230 -0.59 1.91 -20.85
CA ALA A 230 -1.36 2.66 -19.85
C ALA A 230 -1.64 1.80 -18.60
N HIS A 231 -1.84 2.46 -17.46
CA HIS A 231 -2.27 1.80 -16.22
C HIS A 231 -3.60 1.05 -16.41
N LEU A 232 -3.74 -0.14 -15.82
CA LEU A 232 -4.94 -0.98 -16.00
C LEU A 232 -6.23 -0.25 -15.58
N PHE A 233 -6.17 0.48 -14.47
CA PHE A 233 -7.30 1.28 -13.95
C PHE A 233 -7.25 2.74 -14.36
N ALA A 234 -6.65 3.06 -15.51
CA ALA A 234 -6.66 4.42 -16.03
C ALA A 234 -8.07 4.84 -16.50
N TYR A 235 -8.36 6.14 -16.43
CA TYR A 235 -9.66 6.69 -16.79
C TYR A 235 -9.51 7.92 -17.71
N ARG A 236 -10.58 8.22 -18.46
CA ARG A 236 -10.59 9.35 -19.40
C ARG A 236 -10.78 10.69 -18.68
N THR A 237 -10.13 11.70 -19.24
CA THR A 237 -10.28 13.12 -18.90
C THR A 237 -10.42 13.93 -20.20
N ALA A 238 -10.81 15.19 -20.09
CA ALA A 238 -10.90 16.08 -21.26
C ALA A 238 -9.55 16.23 -22.00
N SER A 239 -8.43 16.10 -21.28
CA SER A 239 -7.07 16.27 -21.80
C SER A 239 -6.35 14.96 -22.13
N GLY A 240 -7.02 13.81 -22.02
CA GLY A 240 -6.42 12.51 -22.29
C GLY A 240 -6.76 11.47 -21.22
N CYS A 241 -5.75 10.79 -20.70
CA CYS A 241 -5.92 9.67 -19.76
C CYS A 241 -5.06 9.87 -18.51
N LEU A 242 -5.60 9.53 -17.34
CA LEU A 242 -4.84 9.54 -16.09
C LEU A 242 -4.88 8.16 -15.42
N PRO A 243 -3.77 7.72 -14.81
CA PRO A 243 -3.78 6.51 -13.99
C PRO A 243 -4.58 6.74 -12.70
N MET A 244 -5.15 5.66 -12.13
CA MET A 244 -5.80 5.74 -10.82
C MET A 244 -4.75 6.00 -9.74
N THR A 245 -4.81 7.17 -9.11
CA THR A 245 -3.94 7.48 -7.97
C THR A 245 -4.57 7.01 -6.67
N LYS A 246 -3.74 6.59 -5.72
CA LYS A 246 -4.21 6.24 -4.38
C LYS A 246 -4.97 7.40 -3.71
N MET A 247 -4.54 8.64 -3.97
CA MET A 247 -5.14 9.84 -3.41
C MET A 247 -6.56 10.07 -3.95
N ALA A 248 -6.71 10.07 -5.28
CA ALA A 248 -8.02 10.26 -5.93
C ALA A 248 -9.01 9.16 -5.53
N PHE A 249 -8.56 7.90 -5.51
CA PHE A 249 -9.37 6.77 -5.05
C PHE A 249 -9.87 6.95 -3.61
N ASN A 250 -8.95 7.22 -2.67
CA ASN A 250 -9.33 7.35 -1.25
C ASN A 250 -10.23 8.56 -1.00
N ALA A 251 -9.97 9.68 -1.68
CA ALA A 251 -10.80 10.89 -1.57
C ALA A 251 -12.24 10.58 -2.00
N TRP A 252 -12.41 9.92 -3.14
CA TRP A 252 -13.73 9.59 -3.68
C TRP A 252 -14.47 8.57 -2.80
N CYS A 253 -13.80 7.49 -2.40
CA CYS A 253 -14.39 6.52 -1.48
C CYS A 253 -14.80 7.17 -0.15
N THR A 254 -13.98 8.07 0.41
CA THR A 254 -14.30 8.76 1.66
C THR A 254 -15.55 9.61 1.52
N GLU A 255 -15.68 10.35 0.42
CA GLU A 255 -16.86 11.18 0.14
C GLU A 255 -18.14 10.32 0.10
N VAL A 256 -18.11 9.22 -0.66
CA VAL A 256 -19.25 8.30 -0.77
C VAL A 256 -19.60 7.66 0.58
N PHE A 257 -18.61 7.22 1.34
CA PHE A 257 -18.83 6.59 2.65
C PHE A 257 -19.40 7.57 3.67
N MET A 258 -18.88 8.80 3.72
CA MET A 258 -19.44 9.84 4.57
C MET A 258 -20.88 10.18 4.19
N HIS A 259 -21.18 10.25 2.89
CA HIS A 259 -22.55 10.47 2.41
C HIS A 259 -23.51 9.33 2.82
N ALA A 260 -23.02 8.09 2.84
CA ALA A 260 -23.77 6.92 3.27
C ALA A 260 -23.79 6.71 4.80
N GLY A 261 -23.20 7.61 5.59
CA GLY A 261 -23.18 7.53 7.06
C GLY A 261 -22.10 6.61 7.65
N PHE A 262 -21.13 6.17 6.86
CA PHE A 262 -20.00 5.37 7.30
C PHE A 262 -18.78 6.26 7.68
N PRO A 263 -17.90 5.79 8.58
CA PRO A 263 -16.64 6.47 8.84
C PRO A 263 -15.72 6.44 7.62
N ALA A 264 -14.78 7.38 7.54
CA ALA A 264 -13.74 7.35 6.52
C ALA A 264 -12.91 6.06 6.63
N VAL A 265 -12.73 5.35 5.51
CA VAL A 265 -11.90 4.15 5.43
C VAL A 265 -10.68 4.40 4.56
N TYR A 266 -9.61 3.65 4.78
CA TYR A 266 -8.34 3.81 4.08
C TYR A 266 -8.06 2.60 3.20
N GLY A 267 -7.16 2.72 2.22
CA GLY A 267 -6.81 1.60 1.33
C GLY A 267 -6.40 0.28 1.98
N HIS A 268 -5.95 0.27 3.25
CA HIS A 268 -5.69 -0.97 3.99
C HIS A 268 -6.96 -1.63 4.53
N SER A 269 -8.02 -0.86 4.77
CA SER A 269 -9.32 -1.34 5.25
C SER A 269 -10.00 -2.26 4.23
N LEU A 270 -9.81 -2.05 2.93
CA LEU A 270 -10.31 -2.93 1.87
C LEU A 270 -9.71 -4.33 1.95
N TRP A 271 -8.39 -4.38 2.14
CA TRP A 271 -7.64 -5.62 2.26
C TRP A 271 -8.00 -6.40 3.53
N ILE A 272 -8.04 -5.72 4.69
CA ILE A 272 -8.48 -6.33 5.96
C ILE A 272 -9.93 -6.82 5.84
N GLY A 273 -10.82 -5.98 5.31
CA GLY A 273 -12.23 -6.28 5.12
C GLY A 273 -12.46 -7.49 4.23
N GLY A 274 -11.81 -7.52 3.07
CA GLY A 274 -11.89 -8.64 2.13
C GLY A 274 -11.39 -9.95 2.73
N ALA A 275 -10.28 -9.91 3.46
CA ALA A 275 -9.76 -11.08 4.16
C ALA A 275 -10.74 -11.63 5.20
N THR A 276 -11.33 -10.73 5.98
CA THR A 276 -12.32 -11.05 7.02
C THR A 276 -13.58 -11.66 6.40
N GLU A 277 -14.10 -11.04 5.34
CA GLU A 277 -15.28 -11.52 4.62
C GLU A 277 -15.07 -12.92 4.03
N HIS A 278 -13.91 -13.19 3.42
CA HIS A 278 -13.60 -14.53 2.90
C HIS A 278 -13.58 -15.59 4.00
N LEU A 279 -13.05 -15.27 5.19
CA LEU A 279 -13.08 -16.19 6.33
C LEU A 279 -14.50 -16.43 6.82
N TRP A 280 -15.33 -15.40 6.91
CA TRP A 280 -16.75 -15.54 7.26
C TRP A 280 -17.53 -16.37 6.24
N GLN A 281 -17.15 -16.31 4.97
CA GLN A 281 -17.68 -17.17 3.90
C GLN A 281 -17.09 -18.60 3.91
N GLY A 282 -16.22 -18.92 4.88
CA GLY A 282 -15.65 -20.25 5.08
C GLY A 282 -14.45 -20.59 4.20
N LEU A 283 -13.81 -19.60 3.57
CA LEU A 283 -12.57 -19.82 2.84
C LEU A 283 -11.48 -20.29 3.82
N SER A 284 -10.78 -21.37 3.49
CA SER A 284 -9.71 -21.85 4.35
C SER A 284 -8.55 -20.84 4.41
N ILE A 285 -7.90 -20.73 5.57
CA ILE A 285 -6.72 -19.87 5.76
C ILE A 285 -5.66 -20.12 4.68
N HIS A 286 -5.45 -21.38 4.29
CA HIS A 286 -4.50 -21.72 3.22
C HIS A 286 -4.86 -21.06 1.87
N LEU A 287 -6.13 -21.12 1.46
CA LEU A 287 -6.58 -20.49 0.22
C LEU A 287 -6.55 -18.96 0.32
N LEU A 288 -6.92 -18.42 1.48
CA LEU A 288 -6.83 -16.99 1.75
C LEU A 288 -5.37 -16.49 1.66
N LYS A 289 -4.41 -17.26 2.19
CA LYS A 289 -2.96 -16.97 2.06
C LYS A 289 -2.50 -16.92 0.61
N ILE A 290 -2.99 -17.85 -0.22
CA ILE A 290 -2.70 -17.84 -1.67
C ILE A 290 -3.29 -16.58 -2.31
N GLN A 291 -4.55 -16.26 -2.00
CA GLN A 291 -5.27 -15.13 -2.60
C GLN A 291 -4.66 -13.78 -2.24
N GLY A 292 -4.37 -13.55 -0.95
CA GLY A 292 -3.72 -12.32 -0.48
C GLY A 292 -2.20 -12.31 -0.62
N CYS A 293 -1.60 -13.28 -1.33
CA CYS A 293 -0.15 -13.40 -1.52
C CYS A 293 0.68 -13.43 -0.22
N TRP A 294 0.13 -14.00 0.85
CA TRP A 294 0.78 -14.07 2.16
C TRP A 294 1.74 -15.26 2.27
N LYS A 295 3.01 -14.96 2.57
CA LYS A 295 4.04 -15.97 2.87
C LYS A 295 4.11 -16.35 4.35
N SER A 296 3.65 -15.48 5.25
CA SER A 296 3.69 -15.67 6.70
C SER A 296 2.33 -15.43 7.35
N ASP A 297 2.22 -15.72 8.64
CA ASP A 297 1.00 -15.55 9.43
C ASP A 297 0.82 -14.11 9.96
N ALA A 298 1.53 -13.15 9.37
CA ALA A 298 1.42 -11.73 9.73
C ALA A 298 0.01 -11.15 9.53
N PHE A 299 -0.83 -11.80 8.72
CA PHE A 299 -2.22 -11.40 8.50
C PHE A 299 -3.12 -11.63 9.73
N GLU A 300 -2.77 -12.58 10.60
CA GLU A 300 -3.53 -12.90 11.82
C GLU A 300 -3.64 -11.70 12.76
N HIS A 301 -2.59 -10.88 12.84
CA HIS A 301 -2.59 -9.64 13.64
C HIS A 301 -3.65 -8.62 13.21
N TYR A 302 -4.11 -8.69 11.96
CA TYR A 302 -5.14 -7.79 11.44
C TYR A 302 -6.55 -8.35 11.61
N LEU A 303 -6.70 -9.68 11.56
CA LEU A 303 -7.97 -10.37 11.75
C LEU A 303 -8.40 -10.42 13.22
N TRP A 304 -7.46 -10.57 14.15
CA TRP A 304 -7.79 -10.62 15.58
C TRP A 304 -8.37 -9.29 16.09
N LYS A 305 -8.04 -8.18 15.43
CA LYS A 305 -8.56 -6.84 15.75
C LYS A 305 -9.97 -6.57 15.21
N THR A 306 -10.51 -7.40 14.33
CA THR A 306 -11.89 -7.24 13.84
C THR A 306 -12.92 -7.87 14.76
N ASP A 307 -12.54 -8.87 15.56
CA ASP A 307 -13.42 -9.49 16.57
C ASP A 307 -13.71 -8.54 17.76
N GLU A 308 -12.82 -7.57 18.03
CA GLU A 308 -12.98 -6.56 19.10
C GLU A 308 -13.79 -5.32 18.66
N VAL A 309 -14.11 -5.18 17.37
CA VAL A 309 -14.82 -4.01 16.80
C VAL A 309 -16.32 -4.29 16.60
N LEU A 310 -16.77 -5.51 16.93
CA LEU A 310 -18.17 -5.92 17.02
C LEU A 310 -18.70 -5.77 18.46
#